data_AF-A0A177GAE1-F1
#
_entry.id   AF-A0A177GAE1-F1
#
_cell.length_a   1.000
_cell.length_b   1.000
_cell.length_c   1.000
_cell.angle_alpha   90.00
_cell.angle_beta   90.00
_cell.angle_gamma   90.00
#
_symmetry.space_group_name_H-M   'P 1'
#
loop_
_entity.id
_entity.type
_entity.pdbx_description
1 polymer ?
#
loop_
_entity_poly.entity_id
_entity_poly.type
_entity_poly.pdbx_seq_one_letter_code
_entity_poly.pdbx_strand_id
1 'polypeptide(L)'
;MPYNPLKTSGFFLGRRPSRPLLPLCLALLALSGCKEEKHHKQPEPMVASPAPAPSVADAAGGAGSAATQQASLAYSHSITVRVPLASFDKHYADLRDACLHDQTLHCLLLSALVEHDGADDQSPIAHVEVRLPHDQVAVFIARALHPLSGEKPGDVLAIRQSTRAEDLSQPVADATTRNAELENYRNRLTELSKRPDTKAADLIQIERELAHTQAEMDNNATNSARHDYAD
;
A
#
# COMPACT_ATOMS: atom_id res chain seq x y z
N MET A 1 52.28 48.42 -15.43
CA MET A 1 50.90 48.88 -15.69
C MET A 1 49.96 47.70 -15.56
N PRO A 2 48.74 47.92 -15.05
CA PRO A 2 47.91 46.95 -14.34
C PRO A 2 46.73 46.47 -15.20
N TYR A 3 45.99 45.45 -14.76
CA TYR A 3 44.52 45.50 -14.89
C TYR A 3 43.85 44.64 -13.80
N ASN A 4 43.21 45.36 -12.90
CA ASN A 4 42.24 44.92 -11.91
C ASN A 4 40.86 45.02 -12.59
N PRO A 5 39.91 44.13 -12.30
CA PRO A 5 38.57 44.67 -12.11
C PRO A 5 37.79 44.05 -10.95
N LEU A 6 37.36 44.97 -10.08
CA LEU A 6 35.96 45.20 -9.70
C LEU A 6 35.25 44.13 -8.87
N LYS A 7 35.40 44.35 -7.56
CA LYS A 7 34.37 44.31 -6.52
C LYS A 7 32.98 44.77 -7.02
N THR A 8 31.99 43.90 -6.95
CA THR A 8 30.57 44.25 -7.02
C THR A 8 29.84 43.69 -5.81
N SER A 9 29.63 44.57 -4.84
CA SER A 9 28.69 44.39 -3.74
C SER A 9 27.26 44.47 -4.27
N GLY A 10 26.52 43.37 -4.20
CA GLY A 10 25.09 43.32 -4.52
C GLY A 10 24.25 43.39 -3.25
N PHE A 11 23.51 44.48 -3.13
CA PHE A 11 22.64 44.85 -2.02
C PHE A 11 21.51 43.85 -1.72
N PHE A 12 21.31 43.61 -0.43
CA PHE A 12 20.09 43.07 0.18
C PHE A 12 18.96 44.11 0.12
N LEU A 13 17.88 43.82 -0.62
CA LEU A 13 16.51 44.30 -0.35
C LEU A 13 15.60 43.13 -0.78
N GLY A 14 14.97 42.38 0.11
CA GLY A 14 13.96 42.89 1.04
C GLY A 14 12.60 42.93 0.34
N ARG A 15 12.02 41.77 -0.01
CA ARG A 15 10.66 41.69 -0.54
C ARG A 15 9.83 40.67 0.25
N ARG A 16 9.12 41.18 1.25
CA ARG A 16 8.10 40.44 2.02
C ARG A 16 6.90 40.16 1.11
N PRO A 17 6.38 38.92 0.99
CA PRO A 17 5.07 38.69 0.42
C PRO A 17 3.98 38.90 1.47
N SER A 18 3.14 39.91 1.25
CA SER A 18 1.93 40.21 2.00
C SER A 18 0.84 39.18 1.69
N ARG A 19 0.34 38.48 2.72
CA ARG A 19 -0.83 37.61 2.67
C ARG A 19 -2.12 38.45 2.72
N PRO A 20 -3.06 38.32 1.78
CA PRO A 20 -4.40 38.85 1.97
C PRO A 20 -5.28 37.84 2.73
N LEU A 21 -5.89 38.32 3.82
CA LEU A 21 -7.01 37.70 4.54
C LEU A 21 -8.16 37.44 3.56
N LEU A 22 -8.70 36.21 3.56
CA LEU A 22 -9.96 35.87 2.91
C LEU A 22 -11.01 35.60 4.01
N PRO A 23 -12.18 36.27 4.00
CA PRO A 23 -13.17 36.13 5.05
C PRO A 23 -14.00 34.85 4.92
N LEU A 24 -14.25 34.28 6.10
CA LEU A 24 -15.08 33.14 6.44
C LEU A 24 -16.56 33.39 6.08
N CYS A 25 -17.05 32.83 4.96
CA CYS A 25 -18.48 32.71 4.66
C CYS A 25 -19.02 31.42 5.28
N LEU A 26 -19.68 31.55 6.43
CA LEU A 26 -20.44 30.50 7.10
C LEU A 26 -21.77 30.30 6.36
N ALA A 27 -21.87 29.25 5.52
CA ALA A 27 -23.11 28.84 4.90
C ALA A 27 -23.78 27.74 5.73
N LEU A 28 -25.03 27.99 6.13
CA LEU A 28 -25.91 27.08 6.85
C LEU A 28 -26.11 25.76 6.09
N LEU A 29 -25.77 24.64 6.73
CA LEU A 29 -26.23 23.31 6.35
C LEU A 29 -27.44 22.94 7.22
N ALA A 30 -28.62 23.01 6.62
CA ALA A 30 -29.84 22.41 7.15
C ALA A 30 -29.75 20.89 6.97
N LEU A 31 -29.50 20.15 8.05
CA LEU A 31 -29.74 18.71 8.08
C LEU A 31 -31.21 18.46 8.39
N SER A 32 -31.94 18.00 7.37
CA SER A 32 -33.22 17.32 7.48
C SER A 32 -33.04 16.04 8.30
N GLY A 33 -33.57 16.03 9.53
CA GLY A 33 -33.66 14.83 10.35
C GLY A 33 -34.72 13.87 9.82
N CYS A 34 -34.33 12.63 9.53
CA CYS A 34 -35.27 11.53 9.31
C CYS A 34 -35.87 11.11 10.66
N LYS A 35 -37.20 11.17 10.74
CA LYS A 35 -38.03 10.86 11.90
C LYS A 35 -38.24 9.35 11.97
N GLU A 36 -37.81 8.73 13.07
CA GLU A 36 -37.96 7.30 13.34
C GLU A 36 -39.34 7.03 13.96
N GLU A 37 -40.21 6.32 13.22
CA GLU A 37 -41.52 5.91 13.72
C GLU A 37 -41.41 4.60 14.50
N LYS A 38 -41.41 4.72 15.83
CA LYS A 38 -41.49 3.58 16.75
C LYS A 38 -42.92 3.04 16.77
N HIS A 39 -43.19 1.99 16.01
CA HIS A 39 -44.39 1.18 16.20
C HIS A 39 -44.30 0.39 17.51
N HIS A 40 -45.00 0.88 18.53
CA HIS A 40 -45.39 0.10 19.70
C HIS A 40 -46.32 -1.04 19.23
N LYS A 41 -45.84 -2.28 19.28
CA LYS A 41 -46.69 -3.47 19.21
C LYS A 41 -46.72 -4.11 20.60
N GLN A 42 -47.91 -4.09 21.18
CA GLN A 42 -48.26 -4.65 22.48
C GLN A 42 -48.10 -6.19 22.46
N PRO A 43 -47.77 -6.85 23.59
CA PRO A 43 -47.54 -8.29 23.62
C PRO A 43 -48.86 -9.06 23.71
N GLU A 44 -49.13 -9.94 22.75
CA GLU A 44 -50.16 -10.98 22.83
C GLU A 44 -49.53 -12.34 23.18
N PRO A 45 -50.25 -13.22 23.89
CA PRO A 45 -49.67 -14.38 24.55
C PRO A 45 -49.36 -15.53 23.58
N MET A 46 -48.08 -15.92 23.57
CA MET A 46 -47.51 -17.26 23.43
C MET A 46 -48.45 -18.40 23.00
N VAL A 47 -48.27 -18.84 21.75
CA VAL A 47 -48.51 -20.22 21.31
C VAL A 47 -47.14 -20.81 20.95
N ALA A 48 -46.73 -21.85 21.67
CA ALA A 48 -45.44 -22.50 21.53
C ALA A 48 -45.31 -23.21 20.18
N SER A 49 -44.37 -22.77 19.36
CA SER A 49 -43.88 -23.52 18.20
C SER A 49 -42.63 -24.29 18.62
N PRO A 50 -42.47 -25.59 18.28
CA PRO A 50 -41.29 -26.35 18.66
C PRO A 50 -40.06 -25.77 17.96
N ALA A 51 -39.02 -25.52 18.74
CA ALA A 51 -37.73 -25.05 18.24
C ALA A 51 -37.13 -26.08 17.26
N PRO A 52 -36.52 -25.65 16.14
CA PRO A 52 -35.65 -26.54 15.38
C PRO A 52 -34.46 -26.94 16.26
N ALA A 53 -34.10 -28.22 16.22
CA ALA A 53 -32.94 -28.75 16.92
C ALA A 53 -31.67 -27.97 16.53
N PRO A 54 -30.75 -27.71 17.47
CA PRO A 54 -29.45 -27.15 17.12
C PRO A 54 -28.69 -28.16 16.26
N SER A 55 -28.49 -27.81 15.00
CA SER A 55 -27.60 -28.53 14.09
C SER A 55 -26.21 -28.58 14.70
N VAL A 56 -25.79 -29.77 15.14
CA VAL A 56 -24.41 -30.10 15.49
C VAL A 56 -23.57 -30.16 14.22
N ALA A 57 -23.21 -29.00 13.68
CA ALA A 57 -22.26 -28.89 12.59
C ALA A 57 -21.55 -27.54 12.64
N ASP A 58 -20.86 -27.26 13.75
CA ASP A 58 -19.74 -26.31 13.80
C ASP A 58 -18.93 -26.56 15.09
N ALA A 59 -18.33 -27.74 15.18
CA ALA A 59 -17.36 -28.10 16.22
C ALA A 59 -16.03 -28.55 15.61
N ALA A 60 -15.64 -27.92 14.50
CA ALA A 60 -14.34 -28.09 13.86
C ALA A 60 -13.93 -26.81 13.10
N GLY A 61 -13.86 -25.66 13.75
CA GLY A 61 -13.50 -24.39 13.09
C GLY A 61 -12.47 -23.52 13.81
N GLY A 62 -12.19 -23.76 15.10
CA GLY A 62 -11.42 -22.82 15.92
C GLY A 62 -9.91 -22.76 15.64
N ALA A 63 -9.33 -23.76 14.97
CA ALA A 63 -7.89 -23.79 14.68
C ALA A 63 -7.55 -23.42 13.23
N GLY A 64 -8.53 -23.48 12.32
CA GLY A 64 -8.34 -23.12 10.91
C GLY A 64 -8.43 -21.61 10.69
N SER A 65 -9.33 -20.92 11.38
CA SER A 65 -9.57 -19.49 11.16
C SER A 65 -8.40 -18.61 11.58
N ALA A 66 -7.76 -18.85 12.74
CA ALA A 66 -6.63 -18.04 13.18
C ALA A 66 -5.39 -18.21 12.29
N ALA A 67 -5.05 -19.46 11.91
CA ALA A 67 -3.93 -19.73 11.00
C ALA A 67 -4.17 -19.18 9.59
N THR A 68 -5.41 -19.22 9.09
CA THR A 68 -5.79 -18.65 7.80
C THR A 68 -5.83 -17.12 7.84
N GLN A 69 -6.27 -16.52 8.96
CA GLN A 69 -6.22 -15.08 9.20
C GLN A 69 -4.78 -14.58 9.39
N GLN A 70 -3.88 -15.38 9.93
CA GLN A 70 -2.45 -15.02 9.98
C GLN A 70 -1.80 -15.13 8.59
N ALA A 71 -2.25 -16.06 7.76
CA ALA A 71 -1.82 -16.19 6.36
C ALA A 71 -2.34 -15.05 5.45
N SER A 72 -3.25 -14.20 5.93
CA SER A 72 -3.75 -13.04 5.19
C SER A 72 -3.15 -11.72 5.66
N LEU A 73 -2.25 -11.72 6.65
CA LEU A 73 -1.62 -10.51 7.15
C LEU A 73 -0.29 -10.25 6.44
N ALA A 74 -0.22 -9.12 5.77
CA ALA A 74 0.98 -8.58 5.19
C ALA A 74 1.65 -7.59 6.16
N TYR A 75 2.89 -7.87 6.56
CA TYR A 75 3.66 -7.00 7.44
C TYR A 75 4.68 -6.18 6.65
N SER A 76 4.63 -4.85 6.77
CA SER A 76 5.70 -3.95 6.32
C SER A 76 6.40 -3.26 7.49
N HIS A 77 7.69 -3.01 7.30
CA HIS A 77 8.54 -2.31 8.25
C HIS A 77 9.15 -1.11 7.54
N SER A 78 9.12 0.04 8.19
CA SER A 78 9.77 1.22 7.66
C SER A 78 10.67 1.89 8.67
N ILE A 79 11.78 2.42 8.17
CA ILE A 79 12.73 3.21 8.93
C ILE A 79 13.02 4.50 8.17
N THR A 80 13.00 5.59 8.91
CA THR A 80 13.45 6.89 8.45
C THR A 80 14.72 7.26 9.22
N VAL A 81 15.82 7.44 8.50
CA VAL A 81 17.12 7.80 9.08
C VAL A 81 17.57 9.17 8.58
N ARG A 82 18.18 9.94 9.47
CA ARG A 82 18.98 11.11 9.11
C ARG A 82 20.43 10.66 9.03
N VAL A 83 21.08 10.94 7.90
CA VAL A 83 22.47 10.58 7.65
C VAL A 83 23.26 11.84 7.31
N PRO A 84 24.52 11.98 7.73
CA PRO A 84 25.37 13.08 7.30
C PRO A 84 25.55 13.08 5.78
N LEU A 85 25.50 14.25 5.15
CA LEU A 85 25.60 14.39 3.70
C LEU A 85 26.83 13.69 3.10
N ALA A 86 27.97 13.73 3.80
CA ALA A 86 29.24 13.16 3.32
C ALA A 86 29.20 11.62 3.13
N SER A 87 28.31 10.92 3.83
CA SER A 87 28.19 9.46 3.77
C SER A 87 26.81 8.96 3.38
N PHE A 88 25.88 9.88 3.06
CA PHE A 88 24.51 9.57 2.70
C PHE A 88 24.41 8.50 1.61
N ASP A 89 25.06 8.71 0.46
CA ASP A 89 24.98 7.79 -0.68
C ASP A 89 25.46 6.38 -0.31
N LYS A 90 26.47 6.29 0.55
CA LYS A 90 27.04 5.01 0.97
C LYS A 90 26.10 4.26 1.91
N HIS A 91 25.49 4.96 2.87
CA HIS A 91 24.47 4.40 3.78
C HIS A 91 23.22 3.97 3.03
N TYR A 92 22.73 4.85 2.17
CA TYR A 92 21.54 4.59 1.37
C TYR A 92 21.75 3.39 0.45
N ALA A 93 22.91 3.30 -0.21
CA ALA A 93 23.27 2.15 -1.02
C ALA A 93 23.45 0.88 -0.19
N ASP A 94 24.17 0.89 0.94
CA ASP A 94 24.35 -0.31 1.77
C ASP A 94 23.01 -0.87 2.25
N LEU A 95 22.13 -0.01 2.76
CA LEU A 95 20.83 -0.45 3.27
C LEU A 95 19.93 -1.01 2.16
N ARG A 96 19.89 -0.34 1.01
CA ARG A 96 19.13 -0.79 -0.16
C ARG A 96 19.67 -2.10 -0.72
N ASP A 97 20.98 -2.15 -0.95
CA ASP A 97 21.64 -3.28 -1.59
C ASP A 97 21.65 -4.50 -0.65
N ALA A 98 21.70 -4.29 0.67
CA ALA A 98 21.45 -5.35 1.66
C ALA A 98 20.07 -5.98 1.44
N CYS A 99 19.01 -5.19 1.33
CA CYS A 99 17.68 -5.75 1.07
C CYS A 99 17.62 -6.49 -0.28
N LEU A 100 18.21 -5.92 -1.33
CA LEU A 100 18.12 -6.47 -2.70
C LEU A 100 19.00 -7.69 -2.95
N HIS A 101 20.09 -7.86 -2.20
CA HIS A 101 21.13 -8.84 -2.53
C HIS A 101 21.49 -9.78 -1.38
N ASP A 102 21.21 -9.42 -0.12
CA ASP A 102 21.43 -10.29 1.02
C ASP A 102 20.26 -11.26 1.18
N GLN A 103 20.40 -12.44 0.58
CA GLN A 103 19.38 -13.50 0.64
C GLN A 103 19.07 -13.96 2.07
N THR A 104 19.97 -13.72 3.03
CA THR A 104 19.73 -14.10 4.43
C THR A 104 18.67 -13.23 5.08
N LEU A 105 18.46 -12.00 4.59
CA LEU A 105 17.43 -11.12 5.11
C LEU A 105 16.02 -11.50 4.62
N HIS A 106 15.91 -12.30 3.56
CA HIS A 106 14.64 -12.58 2.87
C HIS A 106 13.84 -11.29 2.67
N CYS A 107 14.54 -10.23 2.25
CA CYS A 107 14.02 -8.89 2.24
C CYS A 107 13.44 -8.56 0.88
N LEU A 108 12.31 -7.88 0.94
CA LEU A 108 11.65 -7.30 -0.20
C LEU A 108 11.58 -5.79 -0.04
N LEU A 109 12.18 -5.08 -0.98
CA LEU A 109 12.16 -3.62 -0.98
C LEU A 109 10.84 -3.11 -1.55
N LEU A 110 10.00 -2.50 -0.71
CA LEU A 110 8.77 -1.85 -1.13
C LEU A 110 9.03 -0.43 -1.62
N SER A 111 9.88 0.31 -0.90
CA SER A 111 10.15 1.70 -1.19
C SER A 111 11.50 2.14 -0.63
N ALA A 112 12.19 3.00 -1.38
CA ALA A 112 13.38 3.69 -0.93
C ALA A 112 13.35 5.11 -1.51
N LEU A 113 13.20 6.10 -0.63
CA LEU A 113 13.12 7.52 -0.99
C LEU A 113 14.17 8.32 -0.24
N VAL A 114 14.56 9.42 -0.87
CA VAL A 114 15.43 10.45 -0.29
C VAL A 114 14.65 11.74 -0.20
N GLU A 115 14.55 12.28 1.00
CA GLU A 115 13.95 13.57 1.29
C GLU A 115 15.04 14.57 1.67
N HIS A 116 15.01 15.74 1.03
CA HIS A 116 15.87 16.86 1.39
C HIS A 116 15.02 17.82 2.21
N ASP A 117 15.42 18.07 3.45
CA ASP A 117 14.83 19.14 4.23
C ASP A 117 15.39 20.45 3.69
N GLY A 118 14.60 21.21 2.92
CA GLY A 118 15.05 22.43 2.23
C GLY A 118 15.55 23.56 3.14
N ALA A 119 15.58 23.36 4.46
CA ALA A 119 16.23 24.23 5.44
C ALA A 119 17.64 23.76 5.88
N ASP A 120 17.98 22.47 5.71
CA ASP A 120 19.26 21.86 6.11
C ASP A 120 19.70 20.73 5.16
N ASP A 121 20.29 21.11 4.02
CA ASP A 121 20.83 20.18 3.02
C ASP A 121 22.04 19.35 3.54
N GLN A 122 22.55 19.63 4.76
CA GLN A 122 23.71 18.94 5.31
C GLN A 122 23.37 17.57 5.92
N SER A 123 22.08 17.30 6.14
CA SER A 123 21.61 16.05 6.76
C SER A 123 20.36 15.50 6.06
N PRO A 124 20.49 15.00 4.82
CA PRO A 124 19.40 14.37 4.08
C PRO A 124 18.74 13.22 4.85
N ILE A 125 17.46 13.01 4.58
CA ILE A 125 16.62 12.00 5.21
C ILE A 125 16.41 10.86 4.22
N ALA A 126 16.71 9.64 4.62
CA ALA A 126 16.35 8.44 3.86
C ALA A 126 15.13 7.78 4.50
N HIS A 127 14.16 7.42 3.68
CA HIS A 127 13.03 6.59 4.08
C HIS A 127 13.10 5.27 3.31
N VAL A 128 13.10 4.16 4.04
CA VAL A 128 13.12 2.81 3.46
C VAL A 128 11.97 2.02 4.07
N GLU A 129 11.15 1.44 3.20
CA GLU A 129 10.07 0.52 3.55
C GLU A 129 10.32 -0.84 2.91
N VAL A 130 10.21 -1.88 3.71
CA VAL A 130 10.58 -3.25 3.36
C VAL A 130 9.58 -4.24 3.94
N ARG A 131 9.54 -5.42 3.37
CA ARG A 131 8.93 -6.60 3.98
C ARG A 131 10.00 -7.67 4.17
N LEU A 132 10.04 -8.25 5.35
CA LEU A 132 11.07 -9.20 5.76
C LEU A 132 10.57 -10.00 6.96
N PRO A 133 11.11 -11.21 7.20
CA PRO A 133 10.75 -12.02 8.36
C PRO A 133 10.97 -11.28 9.68
N HIS A 134 10.06 -11.47 10.64
CA HIS A 134 10.06 -10.72 11.90
C HIS A 134 11.40 -10.82 12.67
N ASP A 135 12.10 -11.96 12.60
CA ASP A 135 13.40 -12.16 13.22
C ASP A 135 14.54 -11.32 12.59
N GLN A 136 14.38 -10.91 11.33
CA GLN A 136 15.36 -10.11 10.60
C GLN A 136 15.16 -8.59 10.78
N VAL A 137 14.05 -8.15 11.37
CA VAL A 137 13.74 -6.71 11.56
C VAL A 137 14.80 -6.02 12.41
N ALA A 138 15.20 -6.64 13.52
CA ALA A 138 16.22 -6.07 14.38
C ALA A 138 17.59 -5.97 13.68
N VAL A 139 17.93 -6.95 12.84
CA VAL A 139 19.17 -6.96 12.06
C VAL A 139 19.16 -5.84 11.02
N PHE A 140 18.05 -5.67 10.30
CA PHE A 140 17.89 -4.61 9.31
C PHE A 140 17.98 -3.21 9.92
N ILE A 141 17.29 -2.98 11.05
CA ILE A 141 17.36 -1.70 11.79
C ILE A 141 18.77 -1.45 12.32
N ALA A 142 19.42 -2.48 12.88
CA ALA A 142 20.79 -2.35 13.38
C ALA A 142 21.76 -1.97 12.25
N ARG A 143 21.58 -2.55 11.06
CA ARG A 143 22.37 -2.21 9.87
C ARG A 143 22.15 -0.77 9.43
N ALA A 144 20.88 -0.34 9.35
CA ALA A 144 20.53 1.04 8.97
C ALA A 144 21.15 2.11 9.89
N LEU A 145 21.48 1.75 11.13
CA LEU A 145 22.09 2.64 12.12
C LEU A 145 23.58 2.35 12.35
N HIS A 146 24.15 1.36 11.65
CA HIS A 146 25.52 0.95 11.87
C HIS A 146 26.48 1.96 11.24
N PRO A 147 27.41 2.57 12.00
CA PRO A 147 28.35 3.52 11.43
C PRO A 147 29.24 2.83 10.39
N LEU A 148 29.40 3.48 9.24
CA LEU A 148 30.32 3.00 8.20
C LEU A 148 31.75 3.45 8.52
N SER A 149 32.72 2.83 7.84
CA SER A 149 34.14 3.11 8.09
C SER A 149 34.45 4.62 7.98
N GLY A 150 34.92 5.21 9.08
CA GLY A 150 35.24 6.64 9.18
C GLY A 150 34.21 7.48 9.95
N GLU A 151 33.08 6.89 10.35
CA GLU A 151 32.02 7.55 11.12
C GLU A 151 32.11 7.22 12.62
N LYS A 152 31.45 8.05 13.42
CA LYS A 152 31.28 7.82 14.85
C LYS A 152 29.90 7.21 15.14
N PRO A 153 29.77 6.42 16.21
CA PRO A 153 28.45 6.02 16.70
C PRO A 153 27.58 7.25 16.96
N GLY A 154 26.37 7.24 16.41
CA GLY A 154 25.40 8.34 16.55
C GLY A 154 25.41 9.37 15.41
N ASP A 155 26.29 9.24 14.41
CA ASP A 155 26.25 10.08 13.21
C ASP A 155 25.00 9.79 12.36
N VAL A 156 24.52 8.54 12.35
CA VAL A 156 23.24 8.15 11.75
C VAL A 156 22.17 8.00 12.83
N LEU A 157 21.05 8.69 12.63
CA LEU A 157 19.98 8.78 13.63
C LEU A 157 18.66 8.26 13.06
N ALA A 158 18.03 7.31 13.75
CA ALA A 158 16.64 6.95 13.49
C ALA A 158 15.73 8.11 13.88
N ILE A 159 15.02 8.69 12.91
CA ILE A 159 13.98 9.69 13.13
C ILE A 159 12.65 9.00 13.43
N ARG A 160 12.36 7.91 12.71
CA ARG A 160 11.12 7.16 12.83
C ARG A 160 11.33 5.70 12.50
N GLN A 161 10.65 4.83 13.22
CA GLN A 161 10.50 3.41 12.90
C GLN A 161 9.02 3.07 13.01
N SER A 162 8.50 2.27 12.09
CA SER A 162 7.12 1.79 12.18
C SER A 162 6.98 0.39 11.59
N THR A 163 6.00 -0.35 12.10
CA THR A 163 5.57 -1.64 11.54
C THR A 163 4.07 -1.54 11.28
N ARG A 164 3.65 -1.95 10.10
CA ARG A 164 2.25 -1.96 9.69
C ARG A 164 1.85 -3.38 9.31
N ALA A 165 0.67 -3.78 9.76
CA ALA A 165 0.01 -5.01 9.31
C ALA A 165 -1.22 -4.62 8.48
N GLU A 166 -1.35 -5.23 7.31
CA GLU A 166 -2.51 -5.08 6.44
C GLU A 166 -3.19 -6.44 6.27
N ASP A 167 -4.51 -6.48 6.38
CA ASP A 167 -5.30 -7.69 6.16
C ASP A 167 -5.70 -7.77 4.67
N LEU A 168 -5.07 -8.71 3.97
CA LEU A 168 -5.28 -8.99 2.56
C LEU A 168 -6.39 -10.02 2.30
N SER A 169 -7.10 -10.49 3.34
CA SER A 169 -8.18 -11.48 3.17
C SER A 169 -9.22 -11.04 2.15
N GLN A 170 -9.72 -9.80 2.29
CA GLN A 170 -10.75 -9.26 1.41
C GLN A 170 -10.18 -8.90 0.02
N PRO A 171 -9.07 -8.13 -0.09
CA PRO A 171 -8.46 -7.84 -1.39
C PRO A 171 -8.16 -9.08 -2.24
N VAL A 172 -7.62 -10.15 -1.63
CA VAL A 172 -7.30 -11.40 -2.32
C VAL A 172 -8.56 -12.16 -2.71
N ALA A 173 -9.57 -12.23 -1.83
CA ALA A 173 -10.85 -12.88 -2.13
C ALA A 173 -11.59 -12.18 -3.28
N ASP A 174 -11.59 -10.85 -3.29
CA ASP A 174 -12.21 -10.05 -4.35
C ASP A 174 -11.49 -10.23 -5.69
N ALA A 175 -10.15 -10.19 -5.70
CA ALA A 175 -9.35 -10.44 -6.89
C ALA A 175 -9.57 -11.86 -7.45
N THR A 176 -9.62 -12.86 -6.56
CA THR A 176 -9.89 -14.27 -6.93
C THR A 176 -11.27 -14.41 -7.57
N THR A 177 -12.29 -13.80 -6.95
CA THR A 177 -13.67 -13.84 -7.46
C THR A 177 -13.75 -13.17 -8.84
N ARG A 178 -13.14 -11.99 -8.98
CA ARG A 178 -13.13 -11.26 -10.25
C ARG A 178 -12.43 -12.03 -11.37
N ASN A 179 -11.31 -12.70 -11.08
CA ASN A 179 -10.63 -13.54 -12.06
C ASN A 179 -11.48 -14.74 -12.47
N ALA A 180 -12.15 -15.41 -11.52
CA ALA A 180 -13.05 -16.52 -11.82
C ALA A 180 -14.23 -16.09 -12.71
N GLU A 181 -14.78 -14.89 -12.50
CA GLU A 181 -15.83 -14.31 -13.35
C GLU A 181 -15.33 -14.07 -14.79
N LEU A 182 -14.14 -13.48 -14.95
CA LEU A 182 -13.54 -13.23 -16.26
C LEU A 182 -13.24 -14.54 -17.00
N GLU A 183 -12.72 -15.54 -16.31
CA GLU A 183 -12.50 -16.87 -16.87
C GLU A 183 -13.81 -17.50 -17.34
N ASN A 184 -14.86 -17.40 -16.53
CA ASN A 184 -16.18 -17.92 -16.90
C ASN A 184 -16.71 -17.21 -18.17
N TYR A 185 -16.58 -15.89 -18.23
CA TYR A 185 -16.99 -15.10 -19.39
C TYR A 185 -16.22 -15.49 -20.65
N ARG A 186 -14.88 -15.58 -20.56
CA ARG A 186 -14.01 -16.05 -21.65
C ARG A 186 -14.41 -17.44 -22.14
N ASN A 187 -14.70 -18.36 -21.22
CA ASN A 187 -15.09 -19.73 -21.57
C ASN A 187 -16.44 -19.73 -22.33
N ARG A 188 -17.42 -18.92 -21.91
CA ARG A 188 -18.70 -18.77 -22.63
C ARG A 188 -18.51 -18.18 -24.02
N LEU A 189 -17.71 -17.13 -24.16
CA LEU A 189 -17.39 -16.54 -25.46
C LEU A 189 -16.69 -17.55 -26.38
N THR A 190 -15.77 -18.35 -25.84
CA THR A 190 -15.08 -19.43 -26.57
C THR A 190 -16.04 -20.54 -26.99
N GLU A 191 -17.07 -20.84 -26.20
CA GLU A 191 -18.11 -21.80 -26.57
C GLU A 191 -18.99 -21.24 -27.71
N LEU A 192 -19.39 -19.96 -27.61
CA LEU A 192 -20.14 -19.24 -28.64
C LEU A 192 -19.39 -19.19 -29.98
N SER A 193 -18.07 -18.97 -29.97
CA SER A 193 -17.27 -18.93 -31.21
C SER A 193 -17.14 -20.28 -31.91
N LYS A 194 -17.27 -21.39 -31.17
CA LYS A 194 -17.18 -22.76 -31.71
C LYS A 194 -18.49 -23.25 -32.35
N ARG A 195 -19.59 -22.52 -32.19
CA ARG A 195 -20.89 -22.94 -32.73
C ARG A 195 -20.91 -22.85 -34.26
N PRO A 196 -21.45 -23.88 -34.95
CA PRO A 196 -21.43 -23.94 -36.42
C PRO A 196 -22.36 -22.92 -37.09
N ASP A 197 -23.32 -22.36 -36.35
CA ASP A 197 -24.31 -21.39 -36.81
C ASP A 197 -23.92 -19.92 -36.54
N THR A 198 -22.74 -19.67 -35.97
CA THR A 198 -22.28 -18.30 -35.66
C THR A 198 -21.95 -17.53 -36.94
N LYS A 199 -22.54 -16.36 -37.11
CA LYS A 199 -22.29 -15.51 -38.29
C LYS A 199 -20.87 -14.93 -38.23
N ALA A 200 -20.27 -14.70 -39.39
CA ALA A 200 -18.92 -14.11 -39.47
C ALA A 200 -18.80 -12.75 -38.73
N ALA A 201 -19.84 -11.91 -38.78
CA ALA A 201 -19.87 -10.65 -38.05
C ALA A 201 -19.89 -10.87 -36.51
N ASP A 202 -20.63 -11.87 -36.05
CA ASP A 202 -20.71 -12.23 -34.63
C ASP A 202 -19.38 -12.82 -34.15
N LEU A 203 -18.70 -13.62 -34.98
CA LEU A 203 -17.34 -14.11 -34.69
C LEU A 203 -16.36 -12.95 -34.49
N ILE A 204 -16.36 -11.95 -35.38
CA ILE A 204 -15.48 -10.78 -35.24
C ILE A 204 -15.79 -9.98 -33.97
N GLN A 205 -17.06 -9.92 -33.53
CA GLN A 205 -17.41 -9.32 -32.24
C GLN A 205 -16.89 -10.17 -31.08
N ILE A 206 -17.10 -11.49 -31.10
CA ILE A 206 -16.66 -12.41 -30.05
C ILE A 206 -15.13 -12.35 -29.89
N GLU A 207 -14.36 -12.37 -30.98
CA GLU A 207 -12.89 -12.28 -30.90
C GLU A 207 -12.42 -10.94 -30.32
N ARG A 208 -13.12 -9.83 -30.59
CA ARG A 208 -12.84 -8.54 -29.94
C ARG A 208 -13.12 -8.57 -28.45
N GLU A 209 -14.25 -9.16 -28.04
CA GLU A 209 -14.59 -9.32 -26.62
C GLU A 209 -13.63 -10.27 -25.89
N LEU A 210 -13.17 -11.33 -26.55
CA LEU A 210 -12.16 -12.24 -26.02
C LEU A 210 -10.82 -11.51 -25.81
N ALA A 211 -10.37 -10.73 -26.78
CA ALA A 211 -9.15 -9.92 -26.65
C ALA A 211 -9.27 -8.90 -25.51
N HIS A 212 -10.43 -8.25 -25.37
CA HIS A 212 -10.71 -7.33 -24.28
C HIS A 212 -10.69 -8.04 -22.91
N THR A 213 -11.37 -9.18 -22.80
CA THR A 213 -11.41 -9.99 -21.57
C THR A 213 -10.01 -10.46 -21.17
N GLN A 214 -9.19 -10.88 -22.14
CA GLN A 214 -7.81 -11.26 -21.89
C GLN A 214 -6.98 -10.08 -21.36
N ALA A 215 -7.15 -8.89 -21.94
CA ALA A 215 -6.49 -7.69 -21.45
C ALA A 215 -6.92 -7.35 -20.00
N GLU A 216 -8.20 -7.51 -19.66
CA GLU A 216 -8.67 -7.35 -18.27
C GLU A 216 -8.03 -8.37 -17.32
N MET A 217 -7.93 -9.64 -17.72
CA MET A 217 -7.28 -10.69 -16.92
C MET A 217 -5.80 -10.38 -16.69
N ASP A 218 -5.07 -9.96 -17.73
CA ASP A 218 -3.63 -9.63 -17.63
C ASP A 218 -3.39 -8.41 -16.72
N ASN A 219 -4.29 -7.42 -16.76
CA ASN A 219 -4.26 -6.27 -15.86
C ASN A 219 -4.50 -6.68 -14.41
N ASN A 220 -5.48 -7.55 -14.15
CA ASN A 220 -5.73 -8.07 -12.81
C ASN A 220 -4.56 -8.90 -12.29
N ALA A 221 -3.98 -9.78 -13.11
CA ALA A 221 -2.81 -10.57 -12.74
C ALA A 221 -1.61 -9.69 -12.37
N THR A 222 -1.37 -8.60 -13.12
CA THR A 222 -0.30 -7.64 -12.81
C THR A 222 -0.56 -6.93 -11.47
N ASN A 223 -1.81 -6.56 -11.19
CA ASN A 223 -2.17 -5.91 -9.93
C ASN A 223 -2.06 -6.86 -8.74
N SER A 224 -2.46 -8.12 -8.89
CA SER A 224 -2.27 -9.16 -7.87
C SER A 224 -0.79 -9.46 -7.65
N ALA A 225 0.02 -9.59 -8.71
CA ALA A 225 1.46 -9.80 -8.59
C ALA A 225 2.18 -8.64 -7.89
N ARG A 226 1.69 -7.40 -8.00
CA ARG A 226 2.21 -6.27 -7.20
C ARG A 226 1.91 -6.42 -5.71
N HIS A 227 0.82 -7.10 -5.35
CA HIS A 227 0.48 -7.41 -3.95
C HIS A 227 1.22 -8.67 -3.47
N ASP A 228 1.36 -9.70 -4.30
CA ASP A 228 2.03 -10.96 -3.94
C ASP A 228 3.56 -10.81 -3.87
N TYR A 229 4.16 -9.96 -4.71
CA TYR A 229 5.58 -9.62 -4.55
C TYR A 229 5.79 -8.93 -3.21
N ALA A 230 4.75 -8.38 -2.60
CA ALA A 230 4.86 -7.82 -1.29
C ALA A 230 5.00 -8.94 -0.22
N ASP A 231 4.45 -10.15 -0.32
CA ASP A 231 4.55 -11.15 0.77
C ASP A 231 5.90 -11.91 0.80
#